data_AF-A0A132ACV1-F1
#
_entry.id   AF-A0A132ACV1-F1
#
_cell.length_a   1.000
_cell.length_b   1.000
_cell.length_c   1.000
_cell.angle_alpha   90.00
_cell.angle_beta   90.00
_cell.angle_gamma   90.00
#
_symmetry.space_group_name_H-M   'P 1'
#
loop_
_entity.id
_entity.type
_entity.pdbx_description
1 polymer ?
#
loop_
_entity_poly.entity_id
_entity_poly.type
_entity_poly.pdbx_seq_one_letter_code
_entity_poly.pdbx_strand_id
1 'polypeptide(L)'
;MFFIQQCSSIEACDLLLETDQQIFLDELISNKNLDECRKVCQYISMMSVYQQEPENEQNLYVSLALCLRCNLQIDALLLAIQINRFDLIEKIFLLNLNNRSVRNQMALILARHSIAINLHGPQMDSELVNLLSNNDLSYHFQMFAKHLDLCRPRVPKEIFKKDQTHRNLRARHERLLQMNQSKSILGSTFMNCFLNACFSSDRLLLTENAMKWIGRHRDPLDRFAAVASLGFLCLWDLNSLNKIDKFLYSTDEHIKGGALLAFGIVNCSIRSEYDPAFLMLSSYVR
;
A
#
# COMPACT_ATOMS: atom_id res chain seq x y z
N MET A 1 20.54 -10.40 -38.38
CA MET A 1 21.73 -9.95 -37.62
C MET A 1 22.16 -8.51 -37.91
N PHE A 2 22.24 -8.05 -39.18
CA PHE A 2 22.68 -6.67 -39.49
C PHE A 2 21.70 -5.57 -39.02
N PHE A 3 20.39 -5.79 -39.14
CA PHE A 3 19.35 -4.86 -38.67
C PHE A 3 19.38 -4.62 -37.15
N ILE A 4 19.80 -5.61 -36.37
CA ILE A 4 19.80 -5.58 -34.90
C ILE A 4 20.87 -4.64 -34.33
N GLN A 5 21.98 -4.45 -35.05
CA GLN A 5 23.08 -3.57 -34.66
C GLN A 5 22.84 -2.10 -35.03
N GLN A 6 21.97 -1.83 -36.01
CA GLN A 6 21.72 -0.48 -36.52
C GLN A 6 20.38 0.12 -36.09
N CYS A 7 19.36 -0.70 -35.84
CA CYS A 7 18.04 -0.24 -35.38
C CYS A 7 17.98 -0.01 -33.86
N SER A 8 16.97 0.74 -33.43
CA SER A 8 16.67 0.88 -32.00
C SER A 8 16.35 -0.49 -31.39
N SER A 9 16.74 -0.70 -30.13
CA SER A 9 16.50 -1.98 -29.45
C SER A 9 15.03 -2.37 -29.41
N ILE A 10 14.13 -1.39 -29.43
CA ILE A 10 12.68 -1.54 -29.37
C ILE A 10 12.13 -2.06 -30.70
N GLU A 11 12.49 -1.43 -31.82
CA GLU A 11 12.08 -1.89 -33.15
C GLU A 11 12.54 -3.33 -33.45
N ALA A 12 13.74 -3.68 -32.99
CA ALA A 12 14.24 -5.04 -33.11
C ALA A 12 13.42 -6.03 -32.26
N CYS A 13 12.93 -5.61 -31.09
CA CYS A 13 12.06 -6.44 -30.26
C CYS A 13 10.67 -6.61 -30.88
N ASP A 14 10.09 -5.54 -31.43
CA ASP A 14 8.81 -5.60 -32.15
C ASP A 14 8.88 -6.62 -33.28
N LEU A 15 9.92 -6.52 -34.12
CA LEU A 15 10.09 -7.43 -35.25
C LEU A 15 10.27 -8.88 -34.79
N LEU A 16 11.02 -9.14 -33.71
CA LEU A 16 11.21 -10.50 -33.19
C LEU A 16 9.94 -11.08 -32.56
N LEU A 17 9.12 -10.24 -31.92
CA LEU A 17 7.85 -10.67 -31.35
C LEU A 17 6.81 -10.92 -32.44
N GLU A 18 6.72 -10.06 -33.45
CA GLU A 18 5.79 -10.25 -34.59
C GLU A 18 6.18 -11.44 -35.48
N THR A 19 7.45 -11.82 -35.51
CA THR A 19 7.93 -12.98 -36.29
C THR A 19 8.00 -14.28 -35.49
N ASP A 20 7.53 -14.29 -34.24
CA ASP A 20 7.61 -15.42 -33.30
C ASP A 20 9.04 -15.96 -33.08
N GLN A 21 10.06 -15.13 -33.30
CA GLN A 21 11.46 -15.50 -33.15
C GLN A 21 12.04 -15.11 -31.79
N GLN A 22 11.33 -15.49 -30.73
CA GLN A 22 11.67 -15.15 -29.33
C GLN A 22 13.06 -15.66 -28.90
N ILE A 23 13.56 -16.71 -29.55
CA ILE A 23 14.88 -17.31 -29.30
C ILE A 23 16.02 -16.29 -29.52
N PHE A 24 15.86 -15.36 -30.46
CA PHE A 24 16.89 -14.37 -30.76
C PHE A 24 16.85 -13.14 -29.84
N LEU A 25 15.82 -12.98 -28.99
CA LEU A 25 15.78 -11.90 -27.99
C LEU A 25 16.95 -12.00 -27.02
N ASP A 26 17.35 -13.23 -26.70
CA ASP A 26 18.51 -13.52 -25.87
C ASP A 26 19.83 -13.05 -26.49
N GLU A 27 19.97 -13.17 -27.81
CA GLU A 27 21.13 -12.69 -28.56
C GLU A 27 21.14 -11.15 -28.68
N LEU A 28 19.96 -10.52 -28.79
CA LEU A 28 19.85 -9.05 -28.77
C LEU A 28 20.42 -8.46 -27.49
N ILE A 29 20.13 -9.10 -26.37
CA ILE A 29 20.38 -8.59 -25.03
C ILE A 29 21.80 -8.89 -24.55
N SER A 30 22.37 -10.03 -24.96
CA SER A 30 23.71 -10.46 -24.54
C SER A 30 24.82 -9.47 -24.93
N ASN A 31 24.60 -8.65 -25.97
CA ASN A 31 25.56 -7.65 -26.46
C ASN A 31 25.24 -6.21 -26.00
N LYS A 32 24.22 -6.00 -25.18
CA LYS A 32 23.69 -4.67 -24.83
C LYS A 32 23.92 -4.30 -23.37
N ASN A 33 23.88 -2.99 -23.09
CA ASN A 33 24.05 -2.46 -21.74
C ASN A 33 22.82 -2.77 -20.87
N LEU A 34 23.02 -2.83 -19.54
CA LEU A 34 21.95 -3.09 -18.57
C LEU A 34 20.73 -2.15 -18.72
N ASP A 35 20.96 -0.89 -19.05
CA ASP A 35 19.90 0.10 -19.25
C ASP A 35 19.03 -0.19 -20.48
N GLU A 36 19.62 -0.76 -21.53
CA GLU A 36 18.88 -1.19 -22.72
C GLU A 36 18.05 -2.43 -22.41
N CYS A 37 18.60 -3.37 -21.62
CA CYS A 37 17.86 -4.53 -21.15
C CYS A 37 16.62 -4.12 -20.35
N ARG A 38 16.75 -3.15 -19.43
CA ARG A 38 15.62 -2.61 -18.66
C ARG A 38 14.55 -2.02 -19.58
N LYS A 39 14.96 -1.21 -20.56
CA LYS A 39 14.03 -0.61 -21.54
C LYS A 39 13.28 -1.67 -22.33
N VAL A 40 13.96 -2.71 -22.79
CA VAL A 40 13.35 -3.82 -23.52
C VAL A 40 12.37 -4.58 -22.64
N CYS A 41 12.75 -4.95 -21.41
CA CYS A 41 11.85 -5.67 -20.50
C CYS A 41 10.60 -4.83 -20.15
N GLN A 42 10.78 -3.54 -19.87
CA GLN A 42 9.68 -2.60 -19.62
C GLN A 42 8.77 -2.49 -20.83
N TYR A 43 9.34 -2.39 -22.03
CA TYR A 43 8.58 -2.30 -23.26
C TYR A 43 7.70 -3.55 -23.48
N ILE A 44 8.29 -4.75 -23.38
CA ILE A 44 7.56 -6.01 -23.53
C ILE A 44 6.45 -6.12 -22.46
N SER A 45 6.75 -5.74 -21.21
CA SER A 45 5.75 -5.78 -20.12
C SER A 45 4.58 -4.82 -20.34
N MET A 46 4.82 -3.66 -20.94
CA MET A 46 3.76 -2.68 -21.23
C MET A 46 2.96 -3.08 -22.46
N MET A 47 3.61 -3.67 -23.46
CA MET A 47 2.92 -4.22 -24.63
C MET A 47 1.95 -5.33 -24.25
N SER A 48 2.34 -6.19 -23.30
CA SER A 48 1.52 -7.32 -22.89
C SER A 48 0.14 -6.87 -22.35
N VAL A 49 0.06 -5.70 -21.71
CA VAL A 49 -1.21 -5.09 -21.24
C VAL A 49 -2.23 -4.85 -22.37
N TYR A 50 -1.75 -4.65 -23.61
CA TYR A 50 -2.60 -4.38 -24.77
C TYR A 50 -2.92 -5.63 -25.61
N GLN A 51 -2.32 -6.78 -25.28
CA GLN A 51 -2.52 -8.03 -25.99
C GLN A 51 -3.61 -8.87 -25.35
N GLN A 52 -4.23 -9.74 -26.16
CA GLN A 52 -5.23 -10.68 -25.66
C GLN A 52 -4.55 -11.91 -25.05
N GLU A 53 -5.21 -12.55 -24.08
CA GLU A 53 -4.80 -13.89 -23.63
C GLU A 53 -4.98 -14.88 -24.80
N PRO A 54 -4.02 -15.77 -25.09
CA PRO A 54 -2.87 -16.18 -24.26
C PRO A 54 -1.53 -15.49 -24.56
N GLU A 55 -1.44 -14.66 -25.60
CA GLU A 55 -0.19 -14.03 -26.04
C GLU A 55 0.40 -13.09 -24.99
N ASN A 56 -0.46 -12.40 -24.24
CA ASN A 56 -0.05 -11.56 -23.10
C ASN A 56 0.77 -12.35 -22.08
N GLU A 57 0.27 -13.51 -21.62
CA GLU A 57 0.99 -14.34 -20.65
C GLU A 57 2.34 -14.81 -21.20
N GLN A 58 2.38 -15.26 -22.47
CA GLN A 58 3.62 -15.70 -23.11
C GLN A 58 4.67 -14.59 -23.14
N ASN A 59 4.27 -13.37 -23.50
CA ASN A 59 5.18 -12.22 -23.53
C ASN A 59 5.65 -11.80 -22.13
N LEU A 60 4.81 -11.95 -21.11
CA LEU A 60 5.24 -11.78 -19.72
C LEU A 60 6.27 -12.84 -19.29
N TYR A 61 6.10 -14.12 -19.67
CA TYR A 61 7.10 -15.16 -19.41
C TYR A 61 8.43 -14.90 -20.12
N VAL A 62 8.39 -14.43 -21.36
CA VAL A 62 9.59 -14.02 -22.10
C VAL A 62 10.27 -12.86 -21.39
N SER A 63 9.53 -11.81 -21.01
CA SER A 63 10.07 -10.67 -20.26
C SER A 63 10.69 -11.10 -18.93
N LEU A 64 10.05 -12.01 -18.20
CA LEU A 64 10.57 -12.56 -16.95
C LEU A 64 11.90 -13.30 -17.17
N ALA A 65 11.97 -14.16 -18.20
CA ALA A 65 13.21 -14.88 -18.53
C ALA A 65 14.35 -13.91 -18.86
N LEU A 66 14.06 -12.85 -19.62
CA LEU A 66 15.02 -11.78 -19.93
C LEU A 66 15.48 -11.02 -18.69
N CYS A 67 14.56 -10.66 -17.79
CA CYS A 67 14.89 -10.00 -16.52
C CYS A 67 15.83 -10.85 -15.66
N LEU A 68 15.56 -12.16 -15.55
CA LEU A 68 16.42 -13.08 -14.79
C LEU A 68 17.82 -13.17 -15.40
N ARG A 69 17.93 -13.25 -16.73
CA ARG A 69 19.23 -13.26 -17.42
C ARG A 69 20.03 -11.97 -17.22
N CYS A 70 19.34 -10.83 -17.17
CA CYS A 70 19.97 -9.52 -16.98
C CYS A 70 20.28 -9.19 -15.52
N ASN A 71 20.08 -10.13 -14.58
CA ASN A 71 20.18 -9.91 -13.13
C ASN A 71 19.25 -8.78 -12.61
N LEU A 72 18.12 -8.54 -13.29
CA LEU A 72 17.08 -7.59 -12.88
C LEU A 72 16.09 -8.28 -11.94
N GLN A 73 16.57 -8.59 -10.74
CA GLN A 73 15.88 -9.43 -9.77
C GLN A 73 14.53 -8.84 -9.30
N ILE A 74 14.48 -7.53 -9.04
CA ILE A 74 13.26 -6.84 -8.57
C ILE A 74 12.20 -6.78 -9.67
N ASP A 75 12.62 -6.44 -10.90
CA ASP A 75 11.72 -6.38 -12.05
C ASP A 75 11.15 -7.78 -12.36
N ALA A 76 11.97 -8.82 -12.26
CA ALA A 76 11.51 -10.21 -12.39
C ALA A 76 10.45 -10.58 -11.34
N LEU A 77 10.61 -10.13 -10.09
CA LEU A 77 9.61 -10.36 -9.04
C LEU A 77 8.30 -9.63 -9.34
N LEU A 78 8.35 -8.39 -9.81
CA LEU A 78 7.16 -7.63 -10.20
C LEU A 78 6.41 -8.29 -11.37
N LEU A 79 7.14 -8.78 -12.37
CA LEU A 79 6.56 -9.56 -13.47
C LEU A 79 5.93 -10.86 -12.97
N ALA A 80 6.56 -11.57 -12.04
CA ALA A 80 5.99 -12.78 -11.46
C ALA A 80 4.70 -12.51 -10.67
N ILE A 81 4.62 -11.36 -9.99
CA ILE A 81 3.39 -10.88 -9.34
C ILE A 81 2.31 -10.57 -10.39
N GLN A 82 2.67 -9.96 -11.52
CA GLN A 82 1.73 -9.69 -12.62
C GLN A 82 1.19 -10.98 -13.26
N ILE A 83 2.04 -11.98 -13.46
CA ILE A 83 1.63 -13.32 -13.94
C ILE A 83 0.77 -14.07 -12.89
N ASN A 84 0.77 -13.60 -11.64
CA ASN A 84 -0.04 -14.13 -10.54
C ASN A 84 0.22 -15.62 -10.26
N ARG A 85 1.49 -16.05 -10.33
CA ARG A 85 1.90 -17.43 -10.04
C ARG A 85 2.78 -17.48 -8.79
N PHE A 86 2.20 -17.94 -7.68
CA PHE A 86 2.88 -18.04 -6.38
C PHE A 86 4.17 -18.87 -6.44
N ASP A 87 4.19 -19.98 -7.17
CA ASP A 87 5.38 -20.84 -7.31
C ASP A 87 6.58 -20.08 -7.90
N LEU A 88 6.34 -19.17 -8.86
CA LEU A 88 7.39 -18.37 -9.49
C LEU A 88 7.88 -17.28 -8.55
N ILE A 89 6.96 -16.62 -7.85
CA ILE A 89 7.27 -15.59 -6.86
C ILE A 89 8.17 -16.16 -5.76
N GLU A 90 7.82 -17.34 -5.24
CA GLU A 90 8.61 -18.03 -4.22
C GLU A 90 9.99 -18.43 -4.76
N LYS A 91 10.07 -19.05 -5.95
CA LYS A 91 11.36 -19.41 -6.57
C LYS A 91 12.27 -18.21 -6.77
N ILE A 92 11.76 -17.10 -7.32
CA ILE A 92 12.55 -15.87 -7.56
C ILE A 92 13.02 -15.26 -6.24
N PHE A 93 12.19 -15.29 -5.21
CA PHE A 93 12.56 -14.81 -3.89
C PHE A 93 13.68 -15.68 -3.27
N LEU A 94 13.55 -17.01 -3.33
CA LEU A 94 14.53 -17.96 -2.78
C LEU A 94 15.89 -17.88 -3.49
N LEU A 95 15.92 -17.63 -4.80
CA LEU A 95 17.17 -17.46 -5.57
C LEU A 95 18.00 -16.27 -5.08
N ASN A 96 17.37 -15.24 -4.51
CA ASN A 96 18.00 -13.96 -4.19
C ASN A 96 18.25 -13.75 -2.69
N LEU A 97 18.17 -14.82 -1.88
CA LEU A 97 18.36 -14.77 -0.43
C LEU A 97 19.76 -14.30 0.00
N ASN A 98 20.78 -14.52 -0.83
CA ASN A 98 22.17 -14.16 -0.50
C ASN A 98 22.42 -12.64 -0.47
N ASN A 99 21.66 -11.87 -1.25
CA ASN A 99 21.84 -10.42 -1.37
C ASN A 99 20.90 -9.69 -0.40
N ARG A 100 21.40 -9.33 0.79
CA ARG A 100 20.61 -8.68 1.86
C ARG A 100 19.77 -7.50 1.36
N SER A 101 20.36 -6.58 0.60
CA SER A 101 19.66 -5.38 0.12
C SER A 101 18.51 -5.71 -0.82
N VAL A 102 18.74 -6.60 -1.80
CA VAL A 102 17.72 -7.00 -2.77
C VAL A 102 16.62 -7.81 -2.08
N ARG A 103 17.00 -8.73 -1.20
CA ARG A 103 16.07 -9.53 -0.40
C ARG A 103 15.14 -8.63 0.44
N ASN A 104 15.69 -7.63 1.12
CA ASN A 104 14.90 -6.69 1.92
C ASN A 104 13.96 -5.84 1.05
N GLN A 105 14.40 -5.41 -0.14
CA GLN A 105 13.55 -4.70 -1.10
C GLN A 105 12.41 -5.57 -1.62
N MET A 106 12.70 -6.84 -1.96
CA MET A 106 11.70 -7.81 -2.38
C MET A 106 10.68 -8.09 -1.27
N ALA A 107 11.14 -8.26 -0.03
CA ALA A 107 10.28 -8.49 1.12
C ALA A 107 9.29 -7.33 1.32
N LEU A 108 9.75 -6.08 1.22
CA LEU A 108 8.87 -4.91 1.31
C LEU A 108 7.84 -4.85 0.18
N ILE A 109 8.22 -5.23 -1.05
CA ILE A 109 7.28 -5.30 -2.19
C ILE A 109 6.20 -6.36 -1.92
N LEU A 110 6.60 -7.55 -1.50
CA LEU A 110 5.68 -8.65 -1.21
C LEU A 110 4.74 -8.33 -0.04
N ALA A 111 5.28 -7.71 1.01
CA ALA A 111 4.50 -7.26 2.16
C ALA A 111 3.44 -6.23 1.74
N ARG A 112 3.78 -5.30 0.84
CA ARG A 112 2.81 -4.34 0.27
C ARG A 112 1.73 -4.99 -0.59
N HIS A 113 2.07 -6.03 -1.34
CA HIS A 113 1.09 -6.81 -2.11
C HIS A 113 0.31 -7.80 -1.25
N SER A 114 0.55 -7.85 0.06
CA SER A 114 -0.05 -8.84 0.98
C SER A 114 0.18 -10.29 0.52
N ILE A 115 1.34 -10.59 -0.08
CA ILE A 115 1.72 -11.94 -0.49
C ILE A 115 2.53 -12.58 0.64
N ALA A 116 2.06 -13.70 1.18
CA ALA A 116 2.76 -14.44 2.21
C ALA A 116 3.70 -15.44 1.55
N ILE A 117 4.99 -15.38 1.89
CA ILE A 117 5.94 -16.43 1.52
C ILE A 117 6.28 -17.21 2.79
N ASN A 118 5.96 -18.50 2.78
CA ASN A 118 6.28 -19.39 3.89
C ASN A 118 7.74 -19.83 3.77
N LEU A 119 8.63 -19.06 4.37
CA LEU A 119 10.04 -19.42 4.44
C LEU A 119 10.23 -20.48 5.52
N HIS A 120 10.41 -21.73 5.11
CA HIS A 120 10.76 -22.82 6.02
C HIS A 120 12.28 -23.00 6.06
N GLY A 121 12.93 -22.70 7.19
CA GLY A 121 14.34 -23.06 7.41
C GLY A 121 15.17 -22.06 8.24
N PRO A 122 16.48 -22.36 8.44
CA PRO A 122 17.42 -21.54 9.23
C PRO A 122 17.84 -20.22 8.56
N GLN A 123 17.25 -19.88 7.41
CA GLN A 123 17.49 -18.63 6.65
C GLN A 123 16.55 -17.48 7.10
N MET A 124 15.75 -17.74 8.14
CA MET A 124 14.82 -16.79 8.74
C MET A 124 15.56 -15.81 9.65
N ASP A 125 16.11 -14.76 9.05
CA ASP A 125 16.53 -13.59 9.83
C ASP A 125 15.28 -12.94 10.43
N SER A 126 15.29 -12.63 11.72
CA SER A 126 14.17 -11.93 12.40
C SER A 126 13.82 -10.61 11.72
N GLU A 127 14.81 -9.93 11.14
CA GLU A 127 14.64 -8.72 10.33
C GLU A 127 13.78 -8.98 9.09
N LEU A 128 13.98 -10.10 8.39
CA LEU A 128 13.25 -10.43 7.18
C LEU A 128 11.77 -10.72 7.49
N VAL A 129 11.51 -11.42 8.59
CA VAL A 129 10.15 -11.70 9.07
C VAL A 129 9.43 -10.40 9.41
N ASN A 130 10.11 -9.48 10.09
CA ASN A 130 9.56 -8.15 10.41
C ASN A 130 9.23 -7.33 9.15
N LEU A 131 10.08 -7.40 8.11
CA LEU A 131 9.84 -6.73 6.84
C LEU A 131 8.67 -7.35 6.07
N LEU A 132 8.58 -8.69 6.01
CA LEU A 132 7.47 -9.40 5.35
C LEU A 132 6.12 -9.18 6.04
N SER A 133 6.15 -8.95 7.36
CA SER A 133 4.95 -8.71 8.18
C SER A 133 4.52 -7.24 8.27
N ASN A 134 5.29 -6.30 7.72
CA ASN A 134 5.08 -4.85 7.85
C ASN A 134 5.00 -4.34 9.30
N ASN A 135 5.60 -5.04 10.28
CA ASN A 135 5.50 -4.65 11.69
C ASN A 135 6.07 -3.23 11.95
N ASP A 136 7.16 -2.87 11.28
CA ASP A 136 7.85 -1.60 11.47
C ASP A 136 7.30 -0.46 10.55
N LEU A 137 6.22 -0.71 9.79
CA LEU A 137 5.69 0.24 8.83
C LEU A 137 5.28 1.57 9.48
N SER A 138 4.57 1.51 10.62
CA SER A 138 4.18 2.70 11.38
C SER A 138 5.40 3.47 11.89
N TYR A 139 6.43 2.75 12.37
CA TYR A 139 7.66 3.36 12.83
C TYR A 139 8.38 4.12 11.70
N HIS A 140 8.55 3.50 10.54
CA HIS A 140 9.17 4.13 9.38
C HIS A 140 8.39 5.36 8.91
N PHE A 141 7.05 5.29 8.87
CA PHE A 141 6.21 6.43 8.53
C PHE A 141 6.38 7.59 9.50
N GLN A 142 6.34 7.32 10.81
CA GLN A 142 6.50 8.35 11.83
C GLN A 142 7.91 8.97 11.81
N MET A 143 8.96 8.17 11.60
CA MET A 143 10.32 8.68 11.44
C MET A 143 10.44 9.61 10.23
N PHE A 144 9.90 9.20 9.09
CA PHE A 144 9.90 10.03 7.88
C PHE A 144 9.15 11.36 8.12
N ALA A 145 8.00 11.31 8.77
CA ALA A 145 7.24 12.52 9.05
C ALA A 145 7.89 13.42 10.12
N LYS A 146 8.70 12.86 11.04
CA LYS A 146 9.56 13.64 11.95
C LYS A 146 10.65 14.37 11.16
N HIS A 147 11.31 13.71 10.22
CA HIS A 147 12.33 14.33 9.37
C HIS A 147 11.79 15.46 8.49
N LEU A 148 10.51 15.41 8.11
CA LEU A 148 9.83 16.47 7.35
C LEU A 148 9.17 17.55 8.23
N ASP A 149 9.31 17.48 9.56
CA ASP A 149 8.64 18.37 10.52
C ASP A 149 7.10 18.42 10.36
N LEU A 150 6.49 17.31 9.92
CA LEU A 150 5.04 17.19 9.68
C LEU A 150 4.26 16.64 10.87
N CYS A 151 4.91 16.33 11.99
CA CYS A 151 4.29 15.67 13.14
C CYS A 151 3.24 16.50 13.89
N ARG A 152 3.10 17.79 13.58
CA ARG A 152 2.11 18.64 14.24
C ARG A 152 0.71 18.27 13.75
N PRO A 153 -0.20 17.83 14.65
CA PRO A 153 -1.58 17.53 14.26
C PRO A 153 -2.26 18.80 13.77
N ARG A 154 -2.85 18.74 12.57
CA ARG A 154 -3.62 19.86 12.03
C ARG A 154 -5.10 19.63 12.23
N VAL A 155 -5.84 20.72 12.33
CA VAL A 155 -7.30 20.69 12.53
C VAL A 155 -7.96 21.06 11.21
N PRO A 156 -9.13 20.51 10.84
CA PRO A 156 -9.83 20.85 9.59
C PRO A 156 -9.99 22.36 9.35
N LYS A 157 -10.20 23.14 10.42
CA LYS A 157 -10.31 24.61 10.38
C LYS A 157 -9.07 25.31 9.80
N GLU A 158 -7.88 24.71 9.91
CA GLU A 158 -6.64 25.27 9.38
C GLU A 158 -6.52 25.07 7.85
N ILE A 159 -7.18 24.05 7.28
CA ILE A 159 -7.26 23.83 5.82
C ILE A 159 -8.28 24.78 5.21
N PHE A 160 -9.51 24.81 5.74
CA PHE A 160 -10.60 25.60 5.15
C PHE A 160 -10.34 27.11 5.10
N LYS A 161 -9.42 27.63 5.93
CA LYS A 161 -9.02 29.04 5.87
C LYS A 161 -8.10 29.35 4.66
N LYS A 162 -7.34 28.37 4.16
CA LYS A 162 -6.43 28.55 3.02
C LYS A 162 -7.14 28.59 1.68
N ASP A 163 -8.28 27.91 1.53
CA ASP A 163 -9.06 27.87 0.28
C ASP A 163 -9.80 29.17 -0.04
N GLN A 164 -9.76 30.18 0.84
CA GLN A 164 -10.42 31.46 0.59
C GLN A 164 -9.69 32.36 -0.42
N THR A 165 -8.46 32.03 -0.84
CA THR A 165 -7.64 32.82 -1.77
C THR A 165 -7.84 32.45 -3.25
N HIS A 166 -8.40 31.28 -3.58
CA HIS A 166 -8.68 30.84 -4.96
C HIS A 166 -10.10 31.20 -5.42
N ARG A 167 -10.48 32.48 -5.28
CA ARG A 167 -11.88 32.93 -5.31
C ARG A 167 -12.54 33.19 -6.67
N ASN A 168 -11.89 32.96 -7.81
CA ASN A 168 -12.35 33.64 -9.03
C ASN A 168 -13.21 32.87 -10.06
N LEU A 169 -13.45 31.54 -9.99
CA LEU A 169 -14.28 30.90 -11.05
C LEU A 169 -15.26 29.78 -10.63
N ARG A 170 -15.27 29.27 -9.39
CA ARG A 170 -16.16 28.14 -8.96
C ARG A 170 -17.13 28.48 -7.81
N ALA A 171 -17.32 29.75 -7.52
CA ALA A 171 -17.84 30.21 -6.23
C ALA A 171 -19.33 29.93 -5.93
N ARG A 172 -20.14 29.40 -6.84
CA ARG A 172 -21.59 29.18 -6.58
C ARG A 172 -21.94 27.75 -6.16
N HIS A 173 -21.24 26.73 -6.69
CA HIS A 173 -21.47 25.33 -6.33
C HIS A 173 -20.71 24.94 -5.04
N GLU A 174 -19.50 25.46 -4.86
CA GLU A 174 -18.70 25.25 -3.65
C GLU A 174 -19.31 25.88 -2.40
N ARG A 175 -20.06 26.99 -2.52
CA ARG A 175 -20.71 27.65 -1.37
C ARG A 175 -21.84 26.83 -0.76
N LEU A 176 -22.60 26.07 -1.55
CA LEU A 176 -23.68 25.19 -1.06
C LEU A 176 -23.11 23.93 -0.37
N LEU A 177 -22.05 23.35 -0.93
CA LEU A 177 -21.32 22.24 -0.31
C LEU A 177 -20.58 22.69 0.95
N GLN A 178 -19.87 23.82 0.94
CA GLN A 178 -19.18 24.37 2.11
C GLN A 178 -20.13 24.79 3.23
N MET A 179 -21.28 25.39 2.94
CA MET A 179 -22.25 25.79 3.98
C MET A 179 -22.88 24.60 4.71
N ASN A 180 -23.00 23.44 4.05
CA ASN A 180 -23.48 22.21 4.67
C ASN A 180 -22.34 21.38 5.30
N GLN A 181 -21.14 21.38 4.70
CA GLN A 181 -19.97 20.63 5.19
C GLN A 181 -19.30 21.27 6.40
N SER A 182 -19.19 22.60 6.46
CA SER A 182 -18.67 23.31 7.64
C SER A 182 -19.60 23.23 8.86
N LYS A 183 -20.84 22.78 8.67
CA LYS A 183 -21.83 22.48 9.73
C LYS A 183 -21.99 20.98 10.03
N SER A 184 -21.48 20.10 9.16
CA SER A 184 -21.54 18.65 9.39
C SER A 184 -20.44 18.24 10.36
N ILE A 185 -20.85 17.86 11.58
CA ILE A 185 -19.95 17.36 12.63
C ILE A 185 -19.21 16.11 12.11
N LEU A 186 -19.91 15.23 11.37
CA LEU A 186 -19.32 14.04 10.75
C LEU A 186 -18.29 14.37 9.66
N GLY A 187 -18.56 15.36 8.81
CA GLY A 187 -17.58 15.82 7.82
C GLY A 187 -16.29 16.30 8.50
N SER A 188 -16.43 17.01 9.62
CA SER A 188 -15.27 17.47 10.38
C SER A 188 -14.50 16.35 11.08
N THR A 189 -15.17 15.27 11.53
CA THR A 189 -14.47 14.09 12.08
C THR A 189 -13.69 13.36 11.02
N PHE A 190 -14.29 13.09 9.85
CA PHE A 190 -13.58 12.41 8.76
C PHE A 190 -12.37 13.20 8.28
N MET A 191 -12.54 14.50 8.05
CA MET A 191 -11.44 15.35 7.63
C MET A 191 -10.30 15.35 8.64
N ASN A 192 -10.63 15.35 9.93
CA ASN A 192 -9.62 15.32 10.97
C ASN A 192 -8.86 13.99 11.02
N CYS A 193 -9.58 12.87 10.87
CA CYS A 193 -8.98 11.53 10.81
C CYS A 193 -8.10 11.33 9.58
N PHE A 194 -8.53 11.80 8.40
CA PHE A 194 -7.71 11.70 7.18
C PHE A 194 -6.47 12.59 7.23
N LEU A 195 -6.59 13.77 7.82
CA LEU A 195 -5.47 14.69 7.93
C LEU A 195 -4.39 14.14 8.87
N ASN A 196 -4.80 13.59 10.01
CA ASN A 196 -3.90 13.06 11.03
C ASN A 196 -3.73 11.53 10.95
N ALA A 197 -3.96 10.92 9.78
CA ALA A 197 -3.83 9.48 9.59
C ALA A 197 -2.39 9.00 9.88
N CYS A 198 -2.25 7.83 10.51
CA CYS A 198 -0.98 7.21 10.91
C CYS A 198 -0.14 7.98 11.97
N PHE A 199 -0.54 9.18 12.40
CA PHE A 199 0.22 9.98 13.36
C PHE A 199 -0.07 9.63 14.82
N SER A 200 -1.08 8.80 15.08
CA SER A 200 -1.53 8.34 16.41
C SER A 200 -1.81 9.46 17.43
N SER A 201 -1.88 10.71 16.96
CA SER A 201 -2.04 11.92 17.74
C SER A 201 -3.06 12.82 17.07
N ASP A 202 -4.01 13.31 17.85
CA ASP A 202 -5.09 14.12 17.35
C ASP A 202 -5.67 15.04 18.43
N ARG A 203 -6.23 16.18 18.01
CA ARG A 203 -6.80 17.22 18.89
C ARG A 203 -8.30 17.06 19.17
N LEU A 204 -9.01 16.18 18.44
CA LEU A 204 -10.47 16.05 18.58
C LEU A 204 -10.88 14.70 19.17
N LEU A 205 -10.41 13.59 18.61
CA LEU A 205 -10.95 12.26 18.90
C LEU A 205 -10.06 11.39 19.81
N LEU A 206 -8.78 11.74 19.98
CA LEU A 206 -7.86 11.04 20.88
C LEU A 206 -7.60 11.77 22.21
N THR A 207 -8.27 12.90 22.44
CA THR A 207 -8.19 13.68 23.68
C THR A 207 -9.25 13.20 24.69
N GLU A 208 -9.09 13.51 25.99
CA GLU A 208 -10.06 13.18 27.06
C GLU A 208 -11.51 13.64 26.79
N ASN A 209 -11.70 14.60 25.86
CA ASN A 209 -13.01 15.08 25.45
C ASN A 209 -13.64 14.30 24.27
N ALA A 210 -13.06 13.18 23.83
CA ALA A 210 -13.52 12.40 22.69
C ALA A 210 -14.99 11.99 22.81
N MET A 211 -15.41 11.50 23.98
CA MET A 211 -16.80 11.10 24.24
C MET A 211 -17.77 12.29 24.16
N LYS A 212 -17.34 13.49 24.58
CA LYS A 212 -18.16 14.71 24.44
C LYS A 212 -18.31 15.12 22.99
N TRP A 213 -17.31 14.85 22.14
CA TRP A 213 -17.38 15.13 20.72
C TRP A 213 -18.28 14.10 20.00
N ILE A 214 -18.09 12.81 20.28
CA ILE A 214 -18.91 11.71 19.74
C ILE A 214 -20.39 11.88 20.16
N GLY A 215 -20.66 12.36 21.37
CA GLY A 215 -22.02 12.66 21.83
C GLY A 215 -22.72 13.82 21.10
N ARG A 216 -22.02 14.61 20.27
CA ARG A 216 -22.65 15.65 19.43
C ARG A 216 -23.29 15.09 18.16
N HIS A 217 -22.93 13.88 17.78
CA HIS A 217 -23.53 13.20 16.63
C HIS A 217 -24.93 12.73 17.02
N ARG A 218 -25.94 13.21 16.30
CA ARG A 218 -27.36 12.93 16.57
C ARG A 218 -27.73 11.50 16.16
N ASP A 219 -27.20 11.06 15.02
CA ASP A 219 -27.54 9.78 14.45
C ASP A 219 -26.64 8.66 15.01
N PRO A 220 -27.18 7.47 15.30
CA PRO A 220 -26.39 6.34 15.77
C PRO A 220 -25.33 5.89 14.74
N LEU A 221 -25.65 5.96 13.45
CA LEU A 221 -24.74 5.67 12.34
C LEU A 221 -23.55 6.64 12.29
N ASP A 222 -23.79 7.92 12.58
CA ASP A 222 -22.73 8.92 12.63
C ASP A 222 -21.75 8.67 13.78
N ARG A 223 -22.25 8.16 14.92
CA ARG A 223 -21.42 7.75 16.06
C ARG A 223 -20.58 6.53 15.73
N PHE A 224 -21.16 5.54 15.05
CA PHE A 224 -20.42 4.40 14.51
C PHE A 224 -19.29 4.86 13.59
N ALA A 225 -19.60 5.71 12.60
CA ALA A 225 -18.63 6.19 11.62
C ALA A 225 -17.52 7.05 12.26
N ALA A 226 -17.86 7.90 13.23
CA ALA A 226 -16.88 8.69 13.97
C ALA A 226 -15.89 7.81 14.74
N VAL A 227 -16.38 6.77 15.42
CA VAL A 227 -15.51 5.84 16.18
C VAL A 227 -14.71 4.95 15.21
N ALA A 228 -15.31 4.45 14.14
CA ALA A 228 -14.60 3.71 13.09
C ALA A 228 -13.42 4.50 12.51
N SER A 229 -13.61 5.81 12.30
CA SER A 229 -12.58 6.68 11.74
C SER A 229 -11.36 6.88 12.65
N LEU A 230 -11.45 6.56 13.95
CA LEU A 230 -10.29 6.52 14.85
C LEU A 230 -9.24 5.51 14.39
N GLY A 231 -9.65 4.44 13.69
CA GLY A 231 -8.72 3.45 13.14
C GLY A 231 -7.71 4.07 12.19
N PHE A 232 -8.09 5.08 11.42
CA PHE A 232 -7.17 5.79 10.51
C PHE A 232 -6.08 6.57 11.25
N LEU A 233 -6.39 7.13 12.42
CA LEU A 233 -5.38 7.83 13.23
C LEU A 233 -4.31 6.87 13.75
N CYS A 234 -4.72 5.64 14.06
CA CYS A 234 -3.92 4.58 14.66
C CYS A 234 -3.43 3.56 13.62
N LEU A 235 -3.49 3.89 12.33
CA LEU A 235 -3.18 2.96 11.25
C LEU A 235 -1.78 2.36 11.44
N TRP A 236 -1.70 1.04 11.32
CA TRP A 236 -0.46 0.25 11.41
C TRP A 236 0.24 0.26 12.79
N ASP A 237 -0.34 0.86 13.83
CA ASP A 237 0.27 0.90 15.17
C ASP A 237 -0.44 -0.04 16.16
N LEU A 238 0.11 -1.25 16.32
CA LEU A 238 -0.41 -2.26 17.26
C LEU A 238 -0.40 -1.80 18.73
N ASN A 239 0.51 -0.90 19.11
CA ASN A 239 0.60 -0.42 20.49
C ASN A 239 -0.52 0.56 20.83
N SER A 240 -1.06 1.24 19.81
CA SER A 240 -2.13 2.23 19.96
C SER A 240 -3.53 1.63 20.14
N LEU A 241 -3.67 0.30 20.07
CA LEU A 241 -4.93 -0.41 20.28
C LEU A 241 -5.57 -0.10 21.65
N ASN A 242 -4.76 0.14 22.68
CA ASN A 242 -5.21 0.57 24.01
C ASN A 242 -6.02 1.88 23.99
N LYS A 243 -5.80 2.74 22.98
CA LYS A 243 -6.57 3.99 22.82
C LYS A 243 -7.99 3.71 22.32
N ILE A 244 -8.18 2.66 21.51
CA ILE A 244 -9.46 2.26 20.94
C ILE A 244 -10.25 1.40 21.92
N ASP A 245 -9.57 0.56 22.71
CA ASP A 245 -10.19 -0.34 23.68
C ASP A 245 -11.16 0.35 24.65
N LYS A 246 -10.87 1.60 25.03
CA LYS A 246 -11.76 2.43 25.87
C LYS A 246 -13.18 2.57 25.32
N PHE A 247 -13.36 2.55 24.00
CA PHE A 247 -14.67 2.70 23.36
C PHE A 247 -15.48 1.38 23.35
N LEU A 248 -14.84 0.23 23.54
CA LEU A 248 -15.53 -1.06 23.66
C LEU A 248 -16.35 -1.18 24.96
N TYR A 249 -15.92 -0.50 26.02
CA TYR A 249 -16.63 -0.44 27.31
C TYR A 249 -17.83 0.52 27.32
N SER A 250 -18.11 1.22 26.21
CA SER A 250 -19.28 2.11 26.09
C SER A 250 -20.60 1.32 26.19
N THR A 251 -21.67 1.96 26.66
CA THR A 251 -23.01 1.33 26.72
C THR A 251 -23.69 1.24 25.35
N ASP A 252 -23.23 2.02 24.36
CA ASP A 252 -23.86 2.12 23.05
C ASP A 252 -23.31 1.09 22.06
N GLU A 253 -24.21 0.26 21.50
CA GLU A 253 -23.87 -0.79 20.53
C GLU A 253 -23.20 -0.24 19.26
N HIS A 254 -23.60 0.95 18.81
CA HIS A 254 -23.02 1.56 17.61
C HIS A 254 -21.58 2.04 17.85
N ILE A 255 -21.26 2.48 19.07
CA ILE A 255 -19.90 2.85 19.45
C ILE A 255 -19.03 1.59 19.54
N LYS A 256 -19.55 0.50 20.11
CA LYS A 256 -18.83 -0.79 20.14
C LYS A 256 -18.55 -1.32 18.74
N GLY A 257 -19.57 -1.34 17.87
CA GLY A 257 -19.42 -1.77 16.48
C GLY A 257 -18.40 -0.93 15.72
N GLY A 258 -18.40 0.39 15.92
CA GLY A 258 -17.43 1.29 15.32
C GLY A 258 -16.00 1.03 15.81
N ALA A 259 -15.84 0.73 17.10
CA ALA A 259 -14.55 0.38 17.68
C ALA A 259 -14.01 -0.94 17.09
N LEU A 260 -14.84 -1.97 16.94
CA LEU A 260 -14.45 -3.24 16.31
C LEU A 260 -13.97 -3.05 14.86
N LEU A 261 -14.66 -2.20 14.09
CA LEU A 261 -14.21 -1.84 12.74
C LEU A 261 -12.85 -1.11 12.79
N ALA A 262 -12.68 -0.18 13.73
CA ALA A 262 -11.41 0.52 13.92
C ALA A 262 -10.25 -0.45 14.25
N PHE A 263 -10.47 -1.50 15.05
CA PHE A 263 -9.49 -2.56 15.30
C PHE A 263 -9.04 -3.24 14.01
N GLY A 264 -9.98 -3.58 13.13
CA GLY A 264 -9.67 -4.14 11.82
C GLY A 264 -8.84 -3.20 10.95
N ILE A 265 -9.17 -1.90 10.93
CA ILE A 265 -8.40 -0.89 10.18
C ILE A 265 -6.96 -0.79 10.69
N VAL A 266 -6.73 -0.81 12.01
CA VAL A 266 -5.38 -0.71 12.57
C VAL A 266 -4.49 -1.87 12.11
N ASN A 267 -5.04 -3.08 12.05
CA ASN A 267 -4.31 -4.29 11.65
C ASN A 267 -4.23 -4.51 10.13
N CYS A 268 -4.79 -3.62 9.31
CA CYS A 268 -4.69 -3.73 7.86
C CYS A 268 -3.22 -3.87 7.42
N SER A 269 -2.95 -4.81 6.51
CA SER A 269 -1.62 -5.06 5.90
C SER A 269 -0.48 -5.43 6.85
N ILE A 270 -0.76 -5.63 8.15
CA ILE A 270 0.20 -6.14 9.15
C ILE A 270 -0.09 -7.62 9.39
N ARG A 271 0.96 -8.42 9.46
CA ARG A 271 0.88 -9.85 9.78
C ARG A 271 1.67 -10.16 11.04
N SER A 272 1.03 -9.96 12.19
CA SER A 272 1.64 -10.33 13.47
C SER A 272 1.22 -11.75 13.86
N GLU A 273 2.14 -12.54 14.40
CA GLU A 273 1.86 -13.88 14.94
C GLU A 273 0.88 -13.84 16.12
N TYR A 274 0.82 -12.71 16.84
CA TYR A 274 -0.03 -12.52 18.00
C TYR A 274 -1.43 -11.97 17.67
N ASP A 275 -1.76 -11.82 16.37
CA ASP A 275 -2.93 -11.15 15.79
C ASP A 275 -4.00 -10.67 16.80
N PRO A 276 -3.82 -9.46 17.38
CA PRO A 276 -4.69 -8.97 18.44
C PRO A 276 -6.11 -8.68 17.94
N ALA A 277 -6.28 -8.39 16.64
CA ALA A 277 -7.60 -8.18 16.07
C ALA A 277 -8.38 -9.48 16.00
N PHE A 278 -7.74 -10.60 15.61
CA PHE A 278 -8.40 -11.90 15.62
C PHE A 278 -8.85 -12.29 17.02
N LEU A 279 -8.00 -12.12 18.05
CA LEU A 279 -8.37 -12.42 19.44
C LEU A 279 -9.59 -11.61 19.89
N MET A 280 -9.62 -10.32 19.60
CA MET A 280 -10.72 -9.45 19.99
C MET A 280 -11.99 -9.75 19.19
N LEU A 281 -11.90 -9.91 17.87
CA LEU A 281 -13.05 -10.11 16.98
C LEU A 281 -13.66 -11.51 17.14
N SER A 282 -12.86 -12.54 17.39
CA SER A 282 -13.35 -13.92 17.61
C SER A 282 -14.30 -14.02 18.80
N SER A 283 -14.18 -13.15 19.81
CA SER A 283 -15.13 -13.10 20.93
C SER A 283 -16.53 -12.59 20.54
N TYR A 284 -16.65 -11.87 19.42
CA TYR A 284 -17.90 -11.31 18.91
C TYR A 284 -18.50 -12.09 17.73
N VAL A 285 -17.70 -12.93 17.07
CA VAL A 285 -18.17 -13.87 16.03
C VAL A 285 -18.63 -15.14 16.75
N ARG A 286 -19.93 -15.23 17.03
CA ARG A 286 -20.59 -16.49 17.45
C ARG A 286 -21.00 -17.32 16.25
#